data_AF-A0A520K8E4-F1
#
_entry.id   AF-A0A520K8E4-F1
#
_cell.length_a   1.000
_cell.length_b   1.000
_cell.length_c   1.000
_cell.angle_alpha   90.00
_cell.angle_beta   90.00
_cell.angle_gamma   90.00
#
_symmetry.space_group_name_H-M   'P 1'
#
loop_
_entity.id
_entity.type
_entity.pdbx_description
1 polymer ?
#
loop_
_entity_poly.entity_id
_entity_poly.type
_entity_poly.pdbx_seq_one_letter_code
_entity_poly.pdbx_strand_id
1 'polypeptide(L)'
;MGKVLATTTAVIASVIFVQTAYAVQISIVPSFQTVSRGDNFTVSISLDPEGSEVFGAQYEVRFNTTLLYARDQARGPFLSQGGATTTLFVNEMNNTIGVIKYGESRTGVESGVTVPGDLATLSFSAIEPGVCYLNLSNVKLSDPLTLPLPVPRLNNGRCEIRAVEATPTPAPTQRSGGVVTPTLPPTSSPAPVRTSSPTPKPAATPLTTVSPPGISSIDLSPSPTPVVTTSATPGSMPVLEEEEKMRRLPGFEATPFIITVVALYLLVKLRNGGDRNE
;
A
#
# COMPACT_ATOMS: atom_id res chain seq x y z
N MET A 1 -3.72 86.69 -14.42
CA MET A 1 -3.51 85.73 -13.31
C MET A 1 -4.01 84.36 -13.75
N GLY A 2 -3.23 83.30 -13.55
CA GLY A 2 -3.66 81.94 -13.88
C GLY A 2 -4.35 81.22 -12.71
N LYS A 3 -5.09 80.16 -13.02
CA LYS A 3 -5.38 79.05 -12.10
C LYS A 3 -5.09 77.74 -12.83
N VAL A 4 -4.16 76.99 -12.27
CA VAL A 4 -3.80 75.62 -12.65
C VAL A 4 -4.76 74.65 -11.92
N LEU A 5 -4.70 73.36 -12.28
CA LEU A 5 -5.29 72.20 -11.58
C LEU A 5 -6.78 71.95 -11.90
N ALA A 6 -7.25 70.70 -12.09
CA ALA A 6 -6.60 69.41 -11.85
C ALA A 6 -6.89 68.38 -12.95
N THR A 7 -5.85 67.72 -13.48
CA THR A 7 -5.98 66.47 -14.24
C THR A 7 -5.92 65.29 -13.29
N THR A 8 -7.06 64.69 -12.95
CA THR A 8 -7.12 63.48 -12.12
C THR A 8 -6.79 62.23 -12.94
N THR A 9 -5.50 61.88 -13.00
CA THR A 9 -5.05 60.56 -13.46
C THR A 9 -5.41 59.50 -12.42
N ALA A 10 -6.46 58.72 -12.69
CA ALA A 10 -6.79 57.54 -11.90
C ALA A 10 -5.74 56.44 -12.14
N VAL A 11 -4.82 56.26 -11.19
CA VAL A 11 -3.89 55.12 -11.19
C VAL A 11 -4.64 53.89 -10.71
N ILE A 12 -5.16 53.09 -11.65
CA ILE A 12 -5.71 51.77 -11.35
C ILE A 12 -4.55 50.85 -11.04
N ALA A 13 -4.24 50.68 -9.76
CA ALA A 13 -3.29 49.70 -9.28
C ALA A 13 -3.92 48.30 -9.41
N SER A 14 -3.73 47.65 -10.57
CA SER A 14 -4.07 46.23 -10.74
C SER A 14 -3.19 45.38 -9.83
N VAL A 15 -3.71 45.04 -8.65
CA VAL A 15 -3.12 44.03 -7.77
C VAL A 15 -3.25 42.69 -8.47
N ILE A 16 -2.16 42.24 -9.11
CA ILE A 16 -2.07 40.89 -9.65
C ILE A 16 -1.99 39.94 -8.44
N PHE A 17 -3.13 39.40 -8.04
CA PHE A 17 -3.17 38.24 -7.15
C PHE A 17 -2.58 37.05 -7.90
N VAL A 18 -1.29 36.79 -7.65
CA VAL A 18 -0.65 35.54 -8.07
C VAL A 18 -1.25 34.43 -7.20
N GLN A 19 -2.33 33.81 -7.67
CA GLN A 19 -2.83 32.57 -7.09
C GLN A 19 -1.75 31.50 -7.31
N THR A 20 -1.05 31.15 -6.24
CA THR A 20 -0.21 29.96 -6.20
C THR A 20 -1.14 28.75 -6.29
N ALA A 21 -1.17 28.12 -7.46
CA ALA A 21 -1.85 26.85 -7.62
C ALA A 21 -1.12 25.78 -6.79
N TYR A 22 -1.69 25.47 -5.62
CA TYR A 22 -1.32 24.30 -4.84
C TYR A 22 -1.67 23.07 -5.67
N ALA A 23 -0.65 22.29 -6.03
CA ALA A 23 -0.80 21.08 -6.80
C ALA A 23 -0.37 19.93 -5.90
N VAL A 24 -1.33 19.04 -5.58
CA VAL A 24 -1.11 17.82 -4.81
C VAL A 24 0.17 17.12 -5.29
N GLN A 25 0.99 16.65 -4.37
CA GLN A 25 2.21 15.92 -4.69
C GLN A 25 2.01 14.42 -4.44
N ILE A 26 2.50 13.58 -5.35
CA ILE A 26 2.60 12.14 -5.17
C ILE A 26 4.04 11.71 -5.45
N SER A 27 4.57 10.84 -4.59
CA SER A 27 5.99 10.54 -4.53
C SER A 27 6.25 9.08 -4.20
N ILE A 28 7.38 8.56 -4.69
CA ILE A 28 7.91 7.28 -4.24
C ILE A 28 8.93 7.55 -3.14
N VAL A 29 8.75 6.90 -1.99
CA VAL A 29 9.55 7.08 -0.77
C VAL A 29 10.12 5.73 -0.32
N PRO A 30 11.46 5.60 -0.15
CA PRO A 30 12.48 6.59 -0.46
C PRO A 30 12.59 6.85 -1.98
N SER A 31 12.98 8.06 -2.35
CA SER A 31 13.17 8.44 -3.76
C SER A 31 14.44 7.82 -4.38
N PHE A 32 15.42 7.47 -3.54
CA PHE A 32 16.59 6.67 -3.91
C PHE A 32 16.94 5.66 -2.81
N GLN A 33 17.27 4.43 -3.21
CA GLN A 33 17.85 3.43 -2.33
C GLN A 33 18.85 2.50 -3.04
N THR A 34 19.79 1.97 -2.27
CA THR A 34 20.72 0.92 -2.73
C THR A 34 20.35 -0.40 -2.07
N VAL A 35 20.31 -1.48 -2.86
CA VAL A 35 20.00 -2.86 -2.42
C VAL A 35 20.98 -3.84 -3.08
N SER A 36 21.04 -5.07 -2.59
CA SER A 36 21.83 -6.16 -3.19
C SER A 36 20.97 -7.03 -4.10
N ARG A 37 21.59 -7.69 -5.08
CA ARG A 37 20.93 -8.72 -5.89
C ARG A 37 20.39 -9.83 -4.99
N GLY A 38 19.11 -10.16 -5.12
CA GLY A 38 18.40 -11.13 -4.29
C GLY A 38 17.68 -10.53 -3.08
N ASP A 39 17.94 -9.27 -2.72
CA ASP A 39 17.25 -8.61 -1.61
C ASP A 39 15.78 -8.35 -1.95
N ASN A 40 14.93 -8.39 -0.91
CA ASN A 40 13.60 -7.81 -0.95
C ASN A 40 13.65 -6.41 -0.35
N PHE A 41 12.96 -5.45 -0.96
CA PHE A 41 12.85 -4.10 -0.47
C PHE A 41 11.45 -3.52 -0.69
N THR A 42 11.13 -2.46 0.04
CA THR A 42 9.85 -1.76 -0.05
C THR A 42 10.02 -0.30 -0.45
N VAL A 43 8.98 0.26 -1.08
CA VAL A 43 8.79 1.70 -1.25
C VAL A 43 7.33 2.04 -0.95
N SER A 44 7.09 3.20 -0.35
CA SER A 44 5.75 3.77 -0.20
C SER A 44 5.42 4.71 -1.35
N ILE A 45 4.16 4.72 -1.77
CA ILE A 45 3.55 5.76 -2.60
C ILE A 45 2.94 6.78 -1.64
N SER A 46 3.66 7.87 -1.40
CA SER A 46 3.31 8.90 -0.42
C SER A 46 2.69 10.11 -1.10
N LEU A 47 1.62 10.64 -0.52
CA LEU A 47 0.79 11.70 -1.09
C LEU A 47 0.73 12.89 -0.10
N ASP A 48 1.09 14.07 -0.58
CA ASP A 48 0.93 15.35 0.12
C ASP A 48 -0.18 16.17 -0.55
N PRO A 49 -1.34 16.39 0.11
CA PRO A 49 -2.46 17.11 -0.48
C PRO A 49 -2.21 18.60 -0.73
N GLU A 50 -1.16 19.21 -0.17
CA GLU A 50 -0.85 20.65 -0.35
C GLU A 50 -2.06 21.56 -0.08
N GLY A 51 -2.89 21.21 0.92
CA GLY A 51 -4.12 21.93 1.27
C GLY A 51 -5.37 21.61 0.42
N SER A 52 -5.27 20.73 -0.58
CA SER A 52 -6.44 20.19 -1.29
C SER A 52 -7.11 19.07 -0.50
N GLU A 53 -8.40 18.82 -0.71
CA GLU A 53 -9.09 17.64 -0.15
C GLU A 53 -9.02 16.46 -1.13
N VAL A 54 -8.25 15.42 -0.82
CA VAL A 54 -8.16 14.21 -1.67
C VAL A 54 -9.10 13.13 -1.15
N PHE A 55 -10.03 12.70 -2.00
CA PHE A 55 -11.06 11.72 -1.65
C PHE A 55 -10.84 10.36 -2.33
N GLY A 56 -10.35 10.37 -3.57
CA GLY A 56 -10.00 9.17 -4.33
C GLY A 56 -8.69 9.36 -5.08
N ALA A 57 -7.96 8.26 -5.27
CA ALA A 57 -6.64 8.24 -5.90
C ALA A 57 -6.42 6.99 -6.75
N GLN A 58 -5.83 7.19 -7.92
CA GLN A 58 -5.40 6.15 -8.86
C GLN A 58 -3.97 6.44 -9.33
N TYR A 59 -3.17 5.40 -9.55
CA TYR A 59 -1.87 5.50 -10.23
C TYR A 59 -1.48 4.22 -10.98
N GLU A 60 -0.52 4.35 -11.89
CA GLU A 60 0.30 3.26 -12.43
C GLU A 60 1.77 3.49 -12.09
N VAL A 61 2.47 2.45 -11.62
CA VAL A 61 3.94 2.42 -11.51
C VAL A 61 4.51 1.52 -12.59
N ARG A 62 5.43 2.06 -13.39
CA ARG A 62 6.22 1.30 -14.38
C ARG A 62 7.63 1.00 -13.86
N PHE A 63 8.08 -0.24 -14.05
CA PHE A 63 9.38 -0.74 -13.62
C PHE A 63 10.01 -1.68 -14.67
N ASN A 64 11.33 -1.87 -14.63
CA ASN A 64 12.01 -2.82 -15.51
C ASN A 64 12.00 -4.24 -14.92
N THR A 65 11.35 -5.17 -15.61
CA THR A 65 11.17 -6.57 -15.21
C THR A 65 12.43 -7.41 -15.30
N THR A 66 13.49 -6.94 -15.97
CA THR A 66 14.81 -7.61 -15.96
C THR A 66 15.60 -7.29 -14.69
N LEU A 67 15.23 -6.24 -13.95
CA LEU A 67 15.93 -5.78 -12.74
C LEU A 67 15.10 -6.03 -11.48
N LEU A 68 13.76 -5.93 -11.56
CA LEU A 68 12.86 -6.00 -10.42
C LEU A 68 11.71 -6.97 -10.65
N TYR A 69 11.31 -7.68 -9.59
CA TYR A 69 10.09 -8.46 -9.53
C TYR A 69 9.16 -7.87 -8.47
N ALA A 70 7.98 -7.39 -8.85
CA ALA A 70 6.95 -6.92 -7.91
C ALA A 70 6.36 -8.11 -7.15
N ARG A 71 6.37 -8.02 -5.81
CA ARG A 71 5.93 -9.08 -4.89
C ARG A 71 4.55 -8.82 -4.31
N ASP A 72 4.32 -7.60 -3.84
CA ASP A 72 3.10 -7.21 -3.14
C ASP A 72 2.82 -5.71 -3.30
N GLN A 73 1.54 -5.34 -3.18
CA GLN A 73 1.06 -3.97 -3.08
C GLN A 73 0.00 -3.90 -1.98
N ALA A 74 0.41 -3.41 -0.81
CA ALA A 74 -0.45 -3.23 0.35
C ALA A 74 -1.08 -1.83 0.36
N ARG A 75 -2.34 -1.74 0.83
CA ARG A 75 -3.05 -0.47 1.07
C ARG A 75 -2.38 0.29 2.21
N GLY A 76 -2.14 1.59 2.02
CA GLY A 76 -1.64 2.49 3.05
C GLY A 76 -2.76 3.23 3.80
N PRO A 77 -2.45 3.92 4.91
CA PRO A 77 -3.45 4.57 5.76
C PRO A 77 -4.02 5.88 5.18
N PHE A 78 -3.46 6.43 4.09
CA PHE A 78 -3.81 7.78 3.63
C PHE A 78 -5.31 7.99 3.42
N LEU A 79 -5.98 7.11 2.67
CA LEU A 79 -7.43 7.25 2.43
C LEU A 79 -8.31 6.78 3.60
N SER A 80 -7.78 6.07 4.60
CA SER A 80 -8.55 5.69 5.81
C SER A 80 -8.40 6.66 6.99
N GLN A 81 -7.63 7.74 6.82
CA GLN A 81 -7.50 8.81 7.82
C GLN A 81 -8.87 9.36 8.27
N GLY A 82 -8.98 9.67 9.57
CA GLY A 82 -10.25 10.06 10.20
C GLY A 82 -11.23 8.90 10.45
N GLY A 83 -10.79 7.65 10.30
CA GLY A 83 -11.63 6.47 10.48
C GLY A 83 -12.55 6.16 9.30
N ALA A 84 -12.29 6.74 8.13
CA ALA A 84 -13.09 6.51 6.94
C ALA A 84 -12.94 5.08 6.43
N THR A 85 -14.05 4.47 5.98
CA THR A 85 -14.00 3.25 5.17
C THR A 85 -13.48 3.58 3.77
N THR A 86 -12.87 2.61 3.10
CA THR A 86 -12.36 2.80 1.74
C THR A 86 -12.68 1.62 0.82
N THR A 87 -12.99 1.95 -0.44
CA THR A 87 -13.27 0.99 -1.51
C THR A 87 -12.08 0.94 -2.47
N LEU A 88 -11.49 -0.24 -2.59
CA LEU A 88 -10.40 -0.54 -3.50
C LEU A 88 -10.98 -1.10 -4.80
N PHE A 89 -10.77 -0.39 -5.91
CA PHE A 89 -11.26 -0.75 -7.24
C PHE A 89 -10.23 -1.54 -8.05
N VAL A 90 -8.94 -1.21 -7.89
CA VAL A 90 -7.83 -1.84 -8.60
C VAL A 90 -6.66 -2.02 -7.64
N ASN A 91 -6.10 -3.23 -7.60
CA ASN A 91 -4.82 -3.55 -6.99
C ASN A 91 -4.20 -4.70 -7.79
N GLU A 92 -3.48 -4.36 -8.85
CA GLU A 92 -2.97 -5.33 -9.84
C GLU A 92 -1.46 -5.15 -10.03
N MET A 93 -0.75 -6.27 -10.17
CA MET A 93 0.67 -6.29 -10.54
C MET A 93 0.87 -7.21 -11.73
N ASN A 94 1.65 -6.76 -12.72
CA ASN A 94 1.98 -7.55 -13.90
C ASN A 94 3.49 -7.51 -14.16
N ASN A 95 4.18 -8.56 -13.70
CA ASN A 95 5.62 -8.77 -13.89
C ASN A 95 6.03 -9.16 -15.33
N THR A 96 5.08 -9.38 -16.23
CA THR A 96 5.39 -9.63 -17.66
C THR A 96 5.62 -8.31 -18.40
N ILE A 97 4.85 -7.27 -18.09
CA ILE A 97 4.94 -5.95 -18.74
C ILE A 97 5.52 -4.82 -17.85
N GLY A 98 5.82 -5.11 -16.58
CA GLY A 98 6.43 -4.15 -15.67
C GLY A 98 5.49 -3.04 -15.21
N VAL A 99 4.23 -3.38 -14.94
CA VAL A 99 3.19 -2.42 -14.53
C VAL A 99 2.54 -2.86 -13.22
N ILE A 100 2.42 -1.92 -12.28
CA ILE A 100 1.55 -2.02 -11.10
C ILE A 100 0.45 -0.98 -11.26
N LYS A 101 -0.80 -1.34 -10.91
CA LYS A 101 -1.96 -0.44 -10.93
C LYS A 101 -2.61 -0.38 -9.56
N TYR A 102 -3.07 0.81 -9.19
CA TYR A 102 -3.81 1.03 -7.95
C TYR A 102 -4.96 2.01 -8.17
N GLY A 103 -6.08 1.81 -7.49
CA GLY A 103 -7.22 2.72 -7.49
C GLY A 103 -8.11 2.51 -6.26
N GLU A 104 -8.28 3.55 -5.44
CA GLU A 104 -9.03 3.52 -4.19
C GLU A 104 -9.79 4.84 -3.96
N SER A 105 -10.93 4.78 -3.27
CA SER A 105 -11.67 5.95 -2.79
C SER A 105 -12.13 5.79 -1.34
N ARG A 106 -12.27 6.91 -0.63
CA ARG A 106 -13.05 7.02 0.60
C ARG A 106 -14.50 6.66 0.36
N THR A 107 -15.15 6.17 1.42
CA THR A 107 -16.60 5.91 1.51
C THR A 107 -17.08 6.20 2.93
N GLY A 108 -18.39 6.42 3.10
CA GLY A 108 -18.99 6.65 4.42
C GLY A 108 -18.66 7.98 5.09
N VAL A 109 -17.96 8.88 4.39
CA VAL A 109 -17.56 10.23 4.85
C VAL A 109 -17.77 11.24 3.72
N GLU A 110 -17.98 12.51 4.07
CA GLU A 110 -18.18 13.61 3.10
C GLU A 110 -16.92 14.46 2.88
N SER A 111 -15.87 14.31 3.71
CA SER A 111 -14.63 15.07 3.60
C SER A 111 -13.47 14.26 3.04
N GLY A 112 -12.59 14.94 2.30
CA GLY A 112 -11.34 14.36 1.82
C GLY A 112 -10.25 14.33 2.89
N VAL A 113 -9.03 14.06 2.44
CA VAL A 113 -7.81 14.05 3.26
C VAL A 113 -6.93 15.21 2.84
N THR A 114 -6.55 16.02 3.82
CA THR A 114 -5.67 17.20 3.69
C THR A 114 -4.29 17.01 4.32
N VAL A 115 -4.11 15.92 5.08
CA VAL A 115 -2.87 15.61 5.81
C VAL A 115 -2.03 14.57 5.04
N PRO A 116 -0.72 14.79 4.84
CA PRO A 116 0.14 13.87 4.09
C PRO A 116 0.18 12.45 4.65
N GLY A 117 0.41 11.47 3.78
CA GLY A 117 0.61 10.07 4.20
C GLY A 117 0.71 9.08 3.05
N ASP A 118 0.94 7.82 3.41
CA ASP A 118 1.16 6.74 2.45
C ASP A 118 -0.18 6.18 1.92
N LEU A 119 -0.35 6.24 0.60
CA LEU A 119 -1.50 5.67 -0.12
C LEU A 119 -1.37 4.15 -0.27
N ALA A 120 -0.16 3.66 -0.50
CA ALA A 120 0.14 2.23 -0.65
C ALA A 120 1.62 1.95 -0.41
N THR A 121 1.97 0.71 -0.12
CA THR A 121 3.35 0.23 -0.01
C THR A 121 3.57 -0.91 -1.00
N LEU A 122 4.61 -0.77 -1.83
CA LEU A 122 5.04 -1.75 -2.83
C LEU A 122 6.21 -2.56 -2.27
N SER A 123 6.20 -3.87 -2.52
CA SER A 123 7.33 -4.77 -2.23
C SER A 123 7.93 -5.30 -3.53
N PHE A 124 9.26 -5.29 -3.64
CA PHE A 124 10.01 -5.78 -4.80
C PHE A 124 11.11 -6.76 -4.37
N SER A 125 11.49 -7.68 -5.26
CA SER A 125 12.79 -8.37 -5.22
C SER A 125 13.73 -7.80 -6.28
N ALA A 126 15.00 -7.64 -5.94
CA ALA A 126 16.07 -7.29 -6.88
C ALA A 126 16.59 -8.54 -7.62
N ILE A 127 16.51 -8.58 -8.95
CA ILE A 127 16.84 -9.75 -9.78
C ILE A 127 18.30 -9.70 -10.26
N GLU A 128 18.72 -8.59 -10.87
CA GLU A 128 20.05 -8.42 -11.46
C GLU A 128 20.66 -7.05 -11.08
N PRO A 129 22.00 -6.93 -11.02
CA PRO A 129 22.68 -5.67 -10.76
C PRO A 129 22.39 -4.61 -11.83
N GLY A 130 22.24 -3.36 -11.40
CA GLY A 130 21.94 -2.24 -12.31
C GLY A 130 21.18 -1.10 -11.65
N VAL A 131 20.82 -0.09 -12.44
CA VAL A 131 20.00 1.03 -11.99
C VAL A 131 18.56 0.81 -12.42
N CYS A 132 17.65 0.71 -11.45
CA CYS A 132 16.22 0.59 -11.65
C CYS A 132 15.50 1.92 -11.43
N TYR A 133 14.39 2.11 -12.17
CA TYR A 133 13.51 3.27 -12.05
C TYR A 133 12.09 2.79 -11.77
N LEU A 134 11.39 3.53 -10.93
CA LEU A 134 9.98 3.34 -10.58
C LEU A 134 9.24 4.62 -11.00
N ASN A 135 8.55 4.56 -12.13
CA ASN A 135 7.96 5.74 -12.76
C ASN A 135 6.44 5.79 -12.53
N LEU A 136 5.97 6.84 -11.86
CA LEU A 136 4.55 7.14 -11.69
C LEU A 136 3.96 7.65 -13.02
N SER A 137 2.75 7.19 -13.31
CA SER A 137 2.02 7.50 -14.54
C SER A 137 0.52 7.27 -14.36
N ASN A 138 -0.32 7.75 -15.28
CA ASN A 138 -1.79 7.60 -15.23
C ASN A 138 -2.41 7.98 -13.87
N VAL A 139 -1.85 9.01 -13.22
CA VAL A 139 -2.29 9.45 -11.90
C VAL A 139 -3.55 10.30 -12.05
N LYS A 140 -4.63 9.87 -11.40
CA LYS A 140 -5.90 10.60 -11.32
C LYS A 140 -6.26 10.73 -9.85
N LEU A 141 -6.57 11.95 -9.40
CA LEU A 141 -7.02 12.25 -8.04
C LEU A 141 -8.38 12.95 -8.11
N SER A 142 -9.23 12.76 -7.10
CA SER A 142 -10.54 13.39 -7.03
C SER A 142 -10.82 14.04 -5.68
N ASP A 143 -11.61 15.11 -5.70
CA ASP A 143 -12.19 15.75 -4.51
C ASP A 143 -13.43 14.96 -3.99
N PRO A 144 -14.03 15.35 -2.85
CA PRO A 144 -15.21 14.68 -2.31
C PRO A 144 -16.49 14.80 -3.16
N LEU A 145 -16.52 15.76 -4.09
CA LEU A 145 -17.58 15.91 -5.09
C LEU A 145 -17.33 15.04 -6.34
N THR A 146 -16.30 14.18 -6.30
CA THR A 146 -15.82 13.32 -7.39
C THR A 146 -15.30 14.08 -8.61
N LEU A 147 -14.97 15.37 -8.46
CA LEU A 147 -14.34 16.17 -9.50
C LEU A 147 -12.83 15.90 -9.54
N PRO A 148 -12.21 15.87 -10.73
CA PRO A 148 -10.78 15.66 -10.85
C PRO A 148 -10.00 16.85 -10.27
N LEU A 149 -9.04 16.57 -9.39
CA LEU A 149 -8.10 17.56 -8.92
C LEU A 149 -7.08 17.92 -10.03
N PRO A 150 -6.42 19.09 -9.97
CA PRO A 150 -5.34 19.45 -10.88
C PRO A 150 -4.25 18.38 -10.95
N VAL A 151 -3.59 18.28 -12.12
CA VAL A 151 -2.54 17.26 -12.35
C VAL A 151 -1.46 17.35 -11.24
N PRO A 152 -1.25 16.28 -10.47
CA PRO A 152 -0.35 16.31 -9.33
C PRO A 152 1.11 16.36 -9.76
N ARG A 153 1.98 16.88 -8.88
CA ARG A 153 3.43 16.78 -9.06
C ARG A 153 3.88 15.35 -8.80
N LEU A 154 4.50 14.72 -9.80
CA LEU A 154 4.97 13.34 -9.73
C LEU A 154 6.46 13.29 -9.39
N ASN A 155 6.82 12.65 -8.28
CA ASN A 155 8.20 12.37 -7.90
C ASN A 155 8.50 10.87 -7.99
N ASN A 156 9.20 10.47 -9.06
CA ASN A 156 9.55 9.08 -9.35
C ASN A 156 10.63 8.55 -8.39
N GLY A 157 10.69 7.23 -8.27
CA GLY A 157 11.70 6.52 -7.47
C GLY A 157 12.84 5.97 -8.34
N ARG A 158 14.00 5.77 -7.72
CA ARG A 158 15.18 5.11 -8.31
C ARG A 158 15.77 4.13 -7.32
N CYS A 159 16.32 3.03 -7.83
CA CYS A 159 17.13 2.11 -7.04
C CYS A 159 18.44 1.74 -7.73
N GLU A 160 19.44 1.37 -6.94
CA GLU A 160 20.71 0.80 -7.40
C GLU A 160 20.84 -0.61 -6.81
N ILE A 161 20.90 -1.61 -7.68
CA ILE A 161 21.10 -3.01 -7.30
C ILE A 161 22.58 -3.33 -7.46
N ARG A 162 23.25 -3.66 -6.35
CA ARG A 162 24.64 -4.11 -6.33
C ARG A 162 24.73 -5.61 -6.55
N ALA A 163 25.82 -6.05 -7.19
CA ALA A 163 26.17 -7.46 -7.18
C ALA A 163 26.48 -7.91 -5.75
N VAL A 164 26.08 -9.14 -5.41
CA VAL A 164 26.61 -9.80 -4.20
C VAL A 164 28.04 -10.20 -4.52
N GLU A 165 29.01 -9.65 -3.79
CA GLU A 165 30.40 -10.12 -3.89
C GLU A 165 30.45 -11.59 -3.46
N ALA A 166 31.03 -12.43 -4.32
CA ALA A 166 31.29 -13.81 -3.95
C ALA A 166 32.36 -13.83 -2.85
N THR A 167 32.00 -14.28 -1.64
CA THR A 167 32.98 -14.63 -0.61
C THR A 167 34.02 -15.55 -1.25
N PRO A 168 35.32 -15.20 -1.27
CA PRO A 168 36.31 -16.01 -1.94
C PRO A 168 36.36 -17.39 -1.29
N THR A 169 36.01 -18.43 -2.04
CA THR A 169 36.23 -19.82 -1.62
C THR A 169 37.71 -19.95 -1.24
N PRO A 170 38.04 -20.40 -0.03
CA PRO A 170 39.44 -20.52 0.38
C PRO A 170 40.15 -21.45 -0.61
N ALA A 171 41.21 -20.92 -1.24
CA ALA A 171 41.98 -21.69 -2.22
C ALA A 171 42.47 -22.99 -1.57
N PRO A 172 42.37 -24.14 -2.25
CA PRO A 172 42.85 -25.40 -1.70
C PRO A 172 44.35 -25.30 -1.44
N THR A 173 44.75 -25.42 -0.17
CA THR A 173 46.15 -25.39 0.25
C THR A 173 46.93 -26.43 -0.53
N GLN A 174 47.76 -25.99 -1.48
CA GLN A 174 48.66 -26.89 -2.20
C GLN A 174 49.70 -27.42 -1.23
N ARG A 175 49.49 -28.66 -0.77
CA ARG A 175 50.47 -29.41 0.01
C ARG A 175 51.61 -29.81 -0.92
N SER A 176 52.70 -29.03 -0.90
CA SER A 176 53.93 -29.36 -1.62
C SER A 176 54.36 -30.80 -1.32
N GLY A 177 54.69 -31.55 -2.37
CA GLY A 177 54.94 -32.98 -2.28
C GLY A 177 56.24 -33.29 -1.52
N GLY A 178 56.10 -33.90 -0.34
CA GLY A 178 57.17 -34.67 0.28
C GLY A 178 57.04 -36.13 -0.13
N VAL A 179 58.00 -36.65 -0.89
CA VAL A 179 58.11 -38.09 -1.17
C VAL A 179 58.42 -38.80 0.14
N VAL A 180 57.56 -39.73 0.56
CA VAL A 180 57.86 -40.66 1.67
C VAL A 180 57.49 -42.08 1.26
N THR A 181 58.48 -42.96 1.36
CA THR A 181 58.47 -44.40 1.05
C THR A 181 57.33 -45.16 1.75
N PRO A 182 56.71 -46.16 1.12
CA PRO A 182 55.72 -47.01 1.79
C PRO A 182 56.40 -47.95 2.81
N THR A 183 55.94 -47.90 4.06
CA THR A 183 56.30 -48.87 5.11
C THR A 183 55.02 -49.48 5.67
N LEU A 184 54.98 -50.82 5.74
CA LEU A 184 53.84 -51.63 6.17
C LEU A 184 53.57 -51.55 7.70
N PRO A 185 52.38 -51.96 8.18
CA PRO A 185 51.84 -51.49 9.46
C PRO A 185 52.18 -52.40 10.65
N PRO A 186 52.17 -51.85 11.88
CA PRO A 186 51.96 -52.62 13.09
C PRO A 186 50.48 -52.65 13.49
N THR A 187 49.90 -53.84 13.54
CA THR A 187 48.59 -54.10 14.14
C THR A 187 48.70 -54.14 15.66
N SER A 188 47.92 -53.32 16.38
CA SER A 188 47.57 -53.61 17.78
C SER A 188 46.29 -52.91 18.24
N SER A 189 45.26 -53.73 18.48
CA SER A 189 44.16 -53.45 19.41
C SER A 189 44.51 -54.15 20.74
N PRO A 190 44.22 -53.54 21.90
CA PRO A 190 43.01 -53.96 22.61
C PRO A 190 42.24 -52.80 23.30
N ALA A 191 40.99 -53.10 23.64
CA ALA A 191 40.05 -52.25 24.39
C ALA A 191 40.19 -52.46 25.93
N PRO A 192 39.17 -52.19 26.77
CA PRO A 192 38.75 -50.86 27.24
C PRO A 192 38.88 -50.72 28.78
N VAL A 193 38.94 -49.49 29.31
CA VAL A 193 38.83 -49.23 30.76
C VAL A 193 37.83 -48.10 31.04
N ARG A 194 37.02 -48.27 32.10
CA ARG A 194 35.93 -47.37 32.54
C ARG A 194 36.37 -46.47 33.71
N THR A 195 35.42 -45.63 34.17
CA THR A 195 35.32 -45.01 35.52
C THR A 195 36.37 -43.91 35.85
N SER A 196 36.06 -42.83 36.59
CA SER A 196 34.80 -42.34 37.20
C SER A 196 34.99 -40.94 37.82
N SER A 197 33.99 -40.05 37.83
CA SER A 197 33.73 -39.12 38.97
C SER A 197 32.40 -38.33 38.86
N PRO A 198 31.86 -37.75 39.96
CA PRO A 198 30.45 -37.31 40.07
C PRO A 198 30.21 -35.77 40.22
N THR A 199 28.90 -35.42 40.18
CA THR A 199 28.08 -34.25 40.68
C THR A 199 28.72 -33.14 41.58
N PRO A 200 28.10 -31.94 41.84
CA PRO A 200 26.69 -31.51 41.66
C PRO A 200 26.35 -30.05 41.20
N LYS A 201 25.03 -29.78 41.11
CA LYS A 201 24.27 -28.51 40.91
C LYS A 201 24.40 -27.51 42.09
N PRO A 202 24.34 -26.17 41.86
CA PRO A 202 23.21 -25.31 42.30
C PRO A 202 22.86 -24.22 41.25
N ALA A 203 21.78 -23.42 41.30
CA ALA A 203 20.52 -23.42 42.04
C ALA A 203 19.48 -22.62 41.22
N ALA A 204 18.19 -22.82 41.48
CA ALA A 204 17.12 -21.91 41.02
C ALA A 204 16.37 -21.42 42.27
N THR A 205 16.21 -20.11 42.42
CA THR A 205 15.63 -19.49 43.62
C THR A 205 14.10 -19.39 43.48
N PRO A 206 13.31 -19.80 44.50
CA PRO A 206 11.85 -19.64 44.52
C PRO A 206 11.42 -18.34 45.20
N LEU A 207 10.19 -17.88 44.91
CA LEU A 207 9.31 -17.05 45.77
C LEU A 207 7.90 -17.09 45.12
N THR A 208 6.93 -17.87 45.59
CA THR A 208 6.03 -17.72 46.75
C THR A 208 4.63 -17.26 46.34
N THR A 209 3.65 -18.10 46.67
CA THR A 209 2.20 -17.99 46.46
C THR A 209 1.52 -16.82 47.18
N VAL A 210 0.53 -16.18 46.54
CA VAL A 210 -0.66 -15.64 47.22
C VAL A 210 -1.91 -15.99 46.39
N SER A 211 -2.97 -16.43 47.07
CA SER A 211 -4.28 -16.76 46.50
C SER A 211 -5.38 -15.98 47.24
N PRO A 212 -6.40 -15.47 46.54
CA PRO A 212 -7.74 -15.28 47.12
C PRO A 212 -8.84 -16.07 46.37
N PRO A 213 -10.04 -16.26 46.99
CA PRO A 213 -10.95 -17.35 46.65
C PRO A 213 -11.93 -17.06 45.50
N GLY A 214 -12.48 -18.13 44.93
CA GLY A 214 -13.49 -18.06 43.86
C GLY A 214 -14.93 -17.88 44.36
N ILE A 215 -15.82 -17.53 43.42
CA ILE A 215 -17.28 -17.56 43.60
C ILE A 215 -17.91 -18.21 42.36
N SER A 216 -18.80 -19.15 42.64
CA SER A 216 -19.70 -19.94 41.78
C SER A 216 -20.02 -19.39 40.37
N SER A 217 -19.69 -20.18 39.34
CA SER A 217 -20.35 -20.09 38.03
C SER A 217 -21.71 -20.79 38.09
N ILE A 218 -22.77 -20.08 37.68
CA ILE A 218 -24.15 -20.59 37.69
C ILE A 218 -24.41 -21.36 36.40
N ASP A 219 -24.98 -22.56 36.50
CA ASP A 219 -25.41 -23.39 35.37
C ASP A 219 -26.71 -22.83 34.76
N LEU A 220 -26.72 -22.65 33.43
CA LEU A 220 -27.91 -22.31 32.64
C LEU A 220 -27.91 -23.07 31.32
N SER A 221 -28.46 -24.29 31.38
CA SER A 221 -28.96 -25.07 30.25
C SER A 221 -29.97 -24.29 29.39
N PRO A 222 -29.99 -24.56 28.07
CA PRO A 222 -31.27 -24.65 27.37
C PRO A 222 -31.49 -25.99 26.64
N SER A 223 -32.76 -26.43 26.68
CA SER A 223 -33.29 -27.68 26.11
C SER A 223 -33.29 -27.76 24.57
N PRO A 224 -33.25 -28.95 23.95
CA PRO A 224 -33.27 -29.12 22.48
C PRO A 224 -34.66 -29.41 21.85
N THR A 225 -34.70 -29.34 20.51
CA THR A 225 -35.69 -29.90 19.53
C THR A 225 -37.10 -29.27 19.43
N PRO A 226 -37.84 -29.40 18.28
CA PRO A 226 -37.64 -30.30 17.13
C PRO A 226 -37.69 -29.68 15.70
N VAL A 227 -37.51 -30.55 14.69
CA VAL A 227 -37.49 -30.31 13.23
C VAL A 227 -38.79 -30.82 12.56
N VAL A 228 -39.33 -30.08 11.57
CA VAL A 228 -40.30 -30.54 10.53
C VAL A 228 -40.10 -29.65 9.28
N THR A 229 -39.48 -30.09 8.17
CA THR A 229 -39.93 -30.92 7.01
C THR A 229 -40.54 -30.16 5.81
N THR A 230 -39.75 -30.16 4.72
CA THR A 230 -39.97 -29.94 3.26
C THR A 230 -41.33 -29.58 2.63
N SER A 231 -41.29 -28.71 1.60
CA SER A 231 -42.22 -28.71 0.44
C SER A 231 -41.59 -28.09 -0.83
N ALA A 232 -42.08 -28.49 -2.02
CA ALA A 232 -41.58 -28.12 -3.36
C ALA A 232 -42.69 -28.34 -4.45
N THR A 233 -42.59 -27.94 -5.74
CA THR A 233 -41.41 -27.40 -6.47
C THR A 233 -41.66 -26.14 -7.34
N PRO A 234 -42.25 -26.15 -8.55
CA PRO A 234 -41.66 -25.33 -9.63
C PRO A 234 -42.57 -24.28 -10.29
N GLY A 235 -41.94 -23.22 -10.82
CA GLY A 235 -42.54 -22.25 -11.73
C GLY A 235 -41.48 -21.45 -12.48
N SER A 236 -41.25 -21.78 -13.76
CA SER A 236 -40.19 -21.20 -14.61
C SER A 236 -40.65 -19.94 -15.35
N MET A 237 -39.75 -18.96 -15.56
CA MET A 237 -39.59 -18.06 -16.73
C MET A 237 -38.80 -16.77 -16.36
N PRO A 238 -38.19 -16.00 -17.29
CA PRO A 238 -36.80 -16.23 -17.66
C PRO A 238 -35.89 -14.98 -17.60
N VAL A 239 -34.59 -15.17 -17.85
CA VAL A 239 -33.65 -14.21 -18.48
C VAL A 239 -33.84 -12.73 -18.13
N LEU A 240 -33.04 -12.26 -17.17
CA LEU A 240 -32.53 -10.87 -17.14
C LEU A 240 -31.00 -10.90 -17.20
N GLU A 241 -30.49 -11.42 -18.30
CA GLU A 241 -29.06 -11.49 -18.67
C GLU A 241 -28.55 -10.13 -19.24
N GLU A 242 -29.14 -9.02 -18.80
CA GLU A 242 -28.87 -7.64 -19.26
C GLU A 242 -28.61 -6.65 -18.10
N GLU A 243 -28.50 -7.10 -16.85
CA GLU A 243 -27.99 -6.28 -15.73
C GLU A 243 -26.44 -6.16 -15.73
N GLU A 244 -25.74 -6.99 -16.53
CA GLU A 244 -24.26 -7.07 -16.49
C GLU A 244 -23.54 -5.95 -17.26
N LYS A 245 -24.28 -5.12 -18.02
CA LYS A 245 -23.70 -4.15 -18.96
C LYS A 245 -23.54 -2.72 -18.41
N MET A 246 -24.17 -2.39 -17.27
CA MET A 246 -24.15 -1.03 -16.70
C MET A 246 -23.10 -0.78 -15.61
N ARG A 247 -22.17 -1.73 -15.36
CA ARG A 247 -21.03 -1.56 -14.43
C ARG A 247 -19.73 -1.12 -15.12
N ARG A 248 -19.78 -0.03 -15.90
CA ARG A 248 -18.59 0.59 -16.51
C ARG A 248 -17.90 1.56 -15.55
N LEU A 249 -17.06 1.04 -14.65
CA LEU A 249 -16.05 1.82 -13.90
C LEU A 249 -14.60 1.30 -14.11
N PRO A 250 -14.05 1.29 -15.33
CA PRO A 250 -12.61 1.18 -15.54
C PRO A 250 -11.97 2.58 -15.49
N GLY A 251 -11.38 2.94 -14.36
CA GLY A 251 -10.38 4.02 -14.26
C GLY A 251 -10.79 5.43 -14.70
N PHE A 252 -11.97 5.91 -14.27
CA PHE A 252 -12.39 7.33 -14.38
C PHE A 252 -12.29 7.92 -15.81
N GLU A 253 -12.83 7.20 -16.80
CA GLU A 253 -13.10 7.76 -18.13
C GLU A 253 -14.45 8.49 -18.11
N ALA A 254 -14.39 9.80 -17.80
CA ALA A 254 -15.56 10.66 -17.74
C ALA A 254 -16.12 10.95 -19.14
N THR A 255 -17.09 10.14 -19.59
CA THR A 255 -17.94 10.52 -20.72
C THR A 255 -18.89 11.63 -20.29
N PRO A 256 -19.02 12.73 -21.07
CA PRO A 256 -19.70 13.97 -20.62
C PRO A 256 -21.23 13.84 -20.42
N PHE A 257 -21.81 12.67 -20.67
CA PHE A 257 -23.25 12.40 -20.49
C PHE A 257 -23.63 11.96 -19.06
N ILE A 258 -22.69 11.45 -18.25
CA ILE A 258 -23.01 11.03 -16.86
C ILE A 258 -23.02 12.24 -15.92
N ILE A 259 -22.12 13.22 -16.16
CA ILE A 259 -21.98 14.43 -15.35
C ILE A 259 -23.30 15.24 -15.30
N THR A 260 -24.01 15.35 -16.43
CA THR A 260 -25.28 16.09 -16.52
C THR A 260 -26.40 15.47 -15.69
N VAL A 261 -26.48 14.14 -15.59
CA VAL A 261 -27.54 13.45 -14.82
C VAL A 261 -27.31 13.60 -13.32
N VAL A 262 -26.06 13.45 -12.86
CA VAL A 262 -25.71 13.60 -11.43
C VAL A 262 -25.82 15.07 -10.99
N ALA A 263 -25.33 16.02 -11.81
CA ALA A 263 -25.48 17.45 -11.52
C ALA A 263 -26.96 17.88 -11.48
N LEU A 264 -27.80 17.37 -12.40
CA LEU A 264 -29.23 17.66 -12.40
C LEU A 264 -29.94 17.03 -11.17
N TYR A 265 -29.57 15.81 -10.77
CA TYR A 265 -30.09 15.19 -9.55
C TYR A 265 -29.74 16.00 -8.30
N LEU A 266 -28.49 16.47 -8.17
CA LEU A 266 -28.07 17.32 -7.05
C LEU A 266 -28.76 18.69 -7.05
N LEU A 267 -28.93 19.33 -8.22
CA LEU A 267 -29.68 20.58 -8.34
C LEU A 267 -31.17 20.42 -7.97
N VAL A 268 -31.80 19.31 -8.36
CA VAL A 268 -33.18 18.99 -7.96
C VAL A 268 -33.27 18.71 -6.46
N LYS A 269 -32.28 18.01 -5.87
CA LYS A 269 -32.27 17.70 -4.43
C LYS A 269 -32.02 18.95 -3.57
N LEU A 270 -31.17 19.87 -4.02
CA LEU A 270 -30.96 21.17 -3.36
C LEU A 270 -32.20 22.07 -3.47
N ARG A 271 -32.86 22.11 -4.64
CA ARG A 271 -34.13 22.85 -4.81
C ARG A 271 -35.24 22.33 -3.90
N ASN A 272 -35.38 21.01 -3.78
CA ASN A 272 -36.41 20.39 -2.96
C ASN A 272 -36.07 20.34 -1.45
N GLY A 273 -34.88 20.80 -1.05
CA GLY A 273 -34.44 20.89 0.34
C GLY A 273 -34.80 22.22 1.04
N GLY A 274 -35.22 23.25 0.30
CA GLY A 274 -35.47 24.59 0.83
C GLY A 274 -36.81 24.78 1.55
N ASP A 275 -37.86 24.09 1.13
CA ASP A 275 -39.27 24.41 1.51
C ASP A 275 -39.75 23.72 2.81
N ARG A 276 -38.92 23.66 3.87
CA ARG A 276 -39.32 23.03 5.15
C ARG A 276 -38.91 23.77 6.43
N ASN A 277 -38.79 25.10 6.39
CA ASN A 277 -38.63 25.94 7.58
C ASN A 277 -39.45 27.25 7.49
N GLU A 278 -40.78 27.15 7.53
CA GLU A 278 -41.71 28.16 8.08
C GLU A 278 -42.85 27.43 8.83
#